data_AF-A0A925ET14-F1
#
_entry.id   AF-A0A925ET14-F1
#
_cell.length_a   1.000
_cell.length_b   1.000
_cell.length_c   1.000
_cell.angle_alpha   90.00
_cell.angle_beta   90.00
_cell.angle_gamma   90.00
#
_symmetry.space_group_name_H-M   'P 1'
#
loop_
_entity.id
_entity.type
_entity.pdbx_description
1 polymer ?
#
loop_
_entity_poly.entity_id
_entity_poly.type
_entity_poly.pdbx_seq_one_letter_code
_entity_poly.pdbx_strand_id
1 'polypeptide(L)' 'MFGILKKIVSAKTDDNKEMGFLDHLEELRWHVIRAGISVIFFASISLVYQDEIFKYIIFAPKQGDF' A
#
# COMPACT_ATOMS: atom_id res chain seq x y z
N MET A 1 -2.14 -12.07 -5.38
CA MET A 1 -1.32 -13.20 -5.87
C MET A 1 -1.11 -13.22 -7.39
N PHE A 2 -2.07 -12.80 -8.23
CA PHE A 2 -1.95 -12.83 -9.71
C PHE A 2 -0.88 -11.91 -10.33
N GLY A 3 -0.45 -10.83 -9.65
CA GLY A 3 0.50 -9.87 -10.22
C GLY A 3 1.98 -10.23 -10.08
N ILE A 4 2.32 -11.11 -9.13
CA ILE A 4 3.72 -11.48 -8.85
C ILE A 4 4.24 -12.42 -9.95
N LEU A 5 3.39 -13.31 -10.47
CA LEU A 5 3.67 -14.10 -11.67
C LEU A 5 3.81 -13.24 -12.93
N LYS A 6 3.00 -12.18 -13.09
CA LYS A 6 3.04 -11.30 -14.27
C LYS A 6 4.35 -10.51 -14.38
N LYS A 7 4.99 -10.19 -13.25
CA LYS A 7 6.20 -9.34 -13.20
C LYS A 7 7.50 -10.07 -13.59
N ILE A 8 7.57 -11.39 -13.41
CA ILE A 8 8.77 -12.17 -13.76
C ILE A 8 8.87 -12.38 -15.29
N VAL A 9 7.75 -12.29 -16.03
CA VAL A 9 7.66 -12.59 -17.47
C VAL A 9 7.72 -11.35 -18.38
N SER A 10 7.51 -10.13 -17.86
CA SER A 10 7.25 -8.96 -18.70
C SER A 10 8.42 -7.97 -18.74
N ALA A 11 9.50 -8.35 -19.41
CA ALA A 11 10.49 -7.42 -19.94
C ALA A 11 10.12 -7.06 -21.40
N LYS A 12 9.12 -6.20 -21.60
CA LYS A 12 8.96 -5.45 -22.87
C LYS A 12 8.06 -4.22 -22.76
N THR A 13 8.59 -3.19 -23.42
CA THR A 13 8.20 -1.85 -23.85
C THR A 13 6.74 -1.40 -23.78
N ASP A 14 6.63 -0.08 -23.57
CA ASP A 14 5.49 0.83 -23.54
C ASP A 14 4.29 0.45 -24.40
N ASP A 15 3.09 0.66 -23.85
CA ASP A 15 1.95 1.17 -24.62
C ASP A 15 0.95 1.83 -23.67
N ASN A 16 0.86 3.15 -23.77
CA ASN A 16 -0.22 3.96 -23.20
C ASN A 16 -1.54 3.46 -23.79
N LYS A 17 -2.20 2.53 -23.09
CA LYS A 17 -3.59 2.23 -23.34
C LYS A 17 -4.41 3.37 -22.75
N GLU A 18 -4.97 4.20 -23.62
CA GLU A 18 -6.19 4.93 -23.29
C GLU A 18 -7.27 3.89 -23.00
N MET A 19 -7.33 3.45 -21.74
CA MET A 19 -8.31 2.50 -21.26
C MET A 19 -9.63 3.24 -21.05
N GLY A 20 -10.73 2.73 -21.62
CA GLY A 20 -12.05 3.30 -21.40
C GLY A 20 -12.41 3.34 -19.91
N PHE A 21 -13.36 4.19 -19.51
CA PHE A 21 -13.75 4.35 -18.10
C PHE A 21 -14.13 3.02 -17.42
N LEU A 22 -14.71 2.08 -18.17
CA LEU A 22 -15.06 0.74 -17.66
C LEU A 22 -13.82 -0.12 -17.37
N ASP A 23 -12.77 -0.06 -18.19
CA ASP A 23 -11.49 -0.75 -17.94
C ASP A 23 -10.80 -0.19 -16.69
N HIS A 24 -10.87 1.13 -16.46
CA HIS A 24 -10.35 1.76 -15.23
C HIS A 24 -11.04 1.22 -13.97
N LEU A 25 -12.38 1.04 -14.01
CA LEU A 25 -13.12 0.46 -12.89
C LEU A 25 -12.78 -1.02 -12.67
N GLU A 26 -12.48 -1.77 -13.72
CA GLU A 26 -12.07 -3.17 -13.61
C GLU A 26 -10.69 -3.30 -12.94
N GLU A 27 -9.73 -2.44 -13.31
CA GLU A 27 -8.40 -2.40 -12.68
C GLU A 27 -8.46 -1.91 -11.21
N LEU A 28 -9.39 -1.00 -10.91
CA LEU A 28 -9.63 -0.48 -9.56
C LEU A 28 -10.02 -1.62 -8.59
N ARG A 29 -10.85 -2.60 -8.98
CA ARG A 29 -11.32 -3.66 -8.08
C ARG A 29 -10.17 -4.46 -7.46
N TRP A 30 -9.20 -4.84 -8.28
CA TRP A 30 -8.03 -5.59 -7.82
C TRP A 30 -7.05 -4.71 -7.03
N HIS A 31 -6.93 -3.43 -7.40
CA HIS A 31 -6.16 -2.45 -6.64
C HIS A 31 -6.73 -2.22 -5.24
N VAL A 32 -8.05 -2.12 -5.08
CA VAL A 32 -8.71 -1.92 -3.78
C VAL A 32 -8.45 -3.10 -2.84
N ILE A 33 -8.56 -4.34 -3.33
CA ILE A 33 -8.28 -5.54 -2.51
C ILE A 33 -6.80 -5.57 -2.11
N ARG A 34 -5.88 -5.27 -3.03
CA ARG A 34 -4.44 -5.21 -2.74
C ARG A 34 -4.11 -4.11 -1.74
N ALA A 35 -4.69 -2.91 -1.90
CA ALA A 35 -4.49 -1.79 -1.00
C ALA A 35 -5.05 -2.09 0.39
N GLY A 36 -6.24 -2.68 0.48
CA GLY A 36 -6.84 -3.12 1.74
C GLY A 36 -5.95 -4.11 2.50
N ILE A 37 -5.37 -5.10 1.80
CA ILE A 37 -4.42 -6.05 2.39
C ILE A 37 -3.17 -5.32 2.89
N SER A 38 -2.60 -4.39 2.10
CA SER A 38 -1.44 -3.60 2.53
C SER A 38 -1.74 -2.77 3.78
N VAL A 39 -2.89 -2.11 3.85
CA VAL A 39 -3.29 -1.30 5.01
C VAL A 39 -3.41 -2.14 6.26
N ILE A 40 -4.08 -3.31 6.19
CA ILE A 40 -4.22 -4.23 7.32
C ILE A 40 -2.85 -4.76 7.77
N PHE A 41 -1.95 -5.04 6.82
CA PHE A 41 -0.60 -5.49 7.13
C PHE A 41 0.20 -4.42 7.90
N PHE A 42 0.22 -3.18 7.41
CA PHE A 42 0.88 -2.07 8.11
C PHE A 42 0.21 -1.73 9.44
N ALA A 43 -1.12 -1.82 9.52
CA ALA A 43 -1.86 -1.63 10.77
C ALA A 43 -1.49 -2.70 11.81
N SER A 44 -1.34 -3.96 11.38
CA SER A 44 -0.92 -5.06 12.26
C SER A 44 0.49 -4.85 12.81
N ILE A 45 1.43 -4.40 11.96
CA ILE A 45 2.79 -4.05 12.39
C ILE A 45 2.76 -2.86 13.36
N SER A 46 1.95 -1.84 13.06
CA SER A 46 1.78 -0.65 13.91
C SER A 46 1.28 -1.01 15.32
N LEU A 47 0.37 -2.00 15.44
CA LEU A 47 -0.12 -2.47 16.73
C LEU A 47 0.95 -3.20 17.58
N VAL A 48 1.87 -3.92 16.95
CA VAL A 48 2.99 -4.58 17.67
C VAL A 48 3.95 -3.53 18.24
N TYR A 49 4.22 -2.49 17.46
CA TYR A 49 5.10 -1.38 17.86
C TYR A 49 4.32 -0.20 18.44
N GLN A 50 3.16 -0.45 19.04
CA GLN A 50 2.31 0.63 19.55
C GLN A 50 3.08 1.51 20.54
N ASP A 51 3.85 0.95 21.46
CA ASP A 51 4.58 1.72 22.48
C ASP A 51 5.63 2.64 21.84
N GLU A 52 6.31 2.16 20.81
CA GLU A 52 7.31 2.92 20.04
C GLU A 52 6.64 4.03 19.22
N ILE A 53 5.52 3.75 18.55
CA ILE A 53 4.77 4.74 17.76
C ILE A 53 4.13 5.79 18.69
N PHE A 54 3.57 5.38 19.82
CA PHE A 54 3.06 6.31 20.81
C PHE A 54 4.19 7.17 21.36
N LYS A 55 5.38 6.62 21.64
CA LYS A 55 6.52 7.37 22.16
C LYS A 55 7.16 8.32 21.15
N TYR A 56 7.39 7.88 19.91
CA TYR A 56 8.17 8.60 18.90
C TYR A 56 7.36 9.33 17.83
N ILE A 57 6.08 9.00 17.61
CA ILE A 57 5.21 9.72 16.67
C ILE A 57 4.19 10.59 17.42
N ILE A 58 3.47 10.03 18.40
CA ILE A 58 2.34 10.73 19.05
C ILE A 58 2.82 11.58 20.23
N PHE A 59 3.68 11.01 21.08
CA PHE A 59 4.30 11.65 22.24
C PHE A 59 5.74 12.12 21.96
N ALA A 60 6.14 12.15 20.68
CA ALA A 60 7.40 12.76 20.26
C ALA A 60 7.57 14.17 20.86
N PRO A 61 6.57 15.09 20.75
CA PRO A 61 6.67 16.41 21.37
C PRO A 61 6.42 16.41 22.89
N LYS A 62 6.11 15.26 23.50
CA LYS A 62 5.88 15.13 24.94
C LYS A 62 7.16 14.76 25.71
N GLN A 63 8.26 14.39 25.04
CA GLN A 63 9.50 13.92 25.70
C GLN A 63 10.77 14.78 25.47
N GLY A 64 10.69 15.93 24.80
CA GLY A 64 11.80 16.89 24.75
C GLY A 64 11.27 18.22 24.26
N ASP A 65 11.15 19.21 25.14
CA ASP A 65 12.21 20.19 25.43
C ASP A 65 12.32 21.18 24.25
N PHE A 66 11.33 22.08 24.20
CA PHE A 66 11.18 23.25 23.32
C PHE A 66 11.12 23.04 21.80
#